data_AF-A0A2E8YCC0-F1
#
_entry.id   AF-A0A2E8YCC0-F1
#
_cell.length_a   1.000
_cell.length_b   1.000
_cell.length_c   1.000
_cell.angle_alpha   90.00
_cell.angle_beta   90.00
_cell.angle_gamma   90.00
#
_symmetry.space_group_name_H-M   'P 1'
#
loop_
_entity.id
_entity.type
_entity.pdbx_description
1 polymer ?
#
loop_
_entity_poly.entity_id
_entity_poly.type
_entity_poly.pdbx_seq_one_letter_code
_entity_poly.pdbx_strand_id
1 'polypeptide(L)'
;MTLESRHTGALTKAIRLHGVGVLMSLWLGTVYAQTETSVSIEGLLVVIECRAANYQQIRLGDTSPELVQAATTCARTGAPLAVLVNPKSNPVLYTLVAPSEDLFAYIAHHIRLTGEEISAGLIVPSNLEVKTHDGWMQVVTTSMM
;
A
#
# COMPACT_ATOMS: atom_id res chain seq x y z
N MET A 1 8.52 22.55 -56.30
CA MET A 1 7.59 22.91 -57.40
C MET A 1 6.31 23.44 -56.75
N THR A 2 5.84 24.59 -57.25
CA THR A 2 4.52 25.23 -57.05
C THR A 2 4.14 25.64 -55.61
N LEU A 3 4.38 26.88 -55.17
CA LEU A 3 3.60 28.14 -55.34
C LEU A 3 2.18 28.11 -54.77
N GLU A 4 1.94 28.89 -53.72
CA GLU A 4 0.83 29.86 -53.52
C GLU A 4 0.92 30.41 -52.07
N SER A 5 0.51 31.62 -51.68
CA SER A 5 0.18 32.88 -52.32
C SER A 5 -0.38 33.78 -51.22
N ARG A 6 0.23 34.97 -50.99
CA ARG A 6 -0.41 36.24 -50.54
C ARG A 6 -1.08 36.24 -49.14
N HIS A 7 -1.37 37.32 -48.40
CA HIS A 7 -1.42 38.77 -48.56
C HIS A 7 -1.17 39.36 -47.14
N THR A 8 -0.18 40.24 -46.96
CA THR A 8 -0.33 41.67 -46.61
C THR A 8 -1.44 42.07 -45.61
N GLY A 9 -1.03 42.69 -44.49
CA GLY A 9 -1.88 43.45 -43.56
C GLY A 9 -1.15 43.69 -42.22
N ALA A 10 -0.16 44.58 -42.16
CA ALA A 10 -0.31 45.97 -41.72
C ALA A 10 -0.94 46.14 -40.33
N LEU A 11 -0.13 46.38 -39.30
CA LEU A 11 -0.13 47.65 -38.55
C LEU A 11 0.83 47.57 -37.36
N THR A 12 2.03 48.07 -37.62
CA THR A 12 3.02 48.48 -36.64
C THR A 12 2.40 49.56 -35.74
N LYS A 13 2.23 49.27 -34.45
CA LYS A 13 2.12 50.33 -33.43
C LYS A 13 3.07 50.01 -32.29
N ALA A 14 4.30 50.52 -32.45
CA ALA A 14 5.28 50.60 -31.39
C ALA A 14 4.81 51.64 -30.36
N ILE A 15 4.56 51.21 -29.14
CA ILE A 15 4.53 52.08 -27.97
C ILE A 15 5.75 51.71 -27.12
N ARG A 16 6.82 52.50 -27.28
CA ARG A 16 7.86 52.65 -26.27
C ARG A 16 7.32 53.64 -25.23
N LEU A 17 7.37 53.30 -23.95
CA LEU A 17 8.29 53.90 -22.98
C LEU A 17 7.85 53.57 -21.53
N HIS A 18 8.78 52.97 -20.80
CA HIS A 18 9.20 53.31 -19.44
C HIS A 18 8.18 53.18 -18.31
N GLY A 19 8.41 52.21 -17.43
CA GLY A 19 7.78 52.22 -16.11
C GLY A 19 8.13 51.00 -15.29
N VAL A 20 9.14 51.16 -14.43
CA VAL A 20 9.19 50.63 -13.06
C VAL A 20 9.09 49.10 -12.91
N GLY A 21 10.21 48.52 -12.46
CA GLY A 21 10.33 47.10 -12.22
C GLY A 21 9.42 46.57 -11.12
N VAL A 22 9.06 45.29 -11.27
CA VAL A 22 9.15 44.30 -10.21
C VAL A 22 9.56 43.01 -10.92
N LEU A 23 10.84 42.64 -10.82
CA LEU A 23 11.29 41.27 -11.07
C LEU A 23 10.72 40.43 -9.92
N MET A 24 9.45 40.08 -10.02
CA MET A 24 8.80 39.18 -9.09
C MET A 24 9.20 37.77 -9.52
N SER A 25 10.37 37.35 -9.02
CA SER A 25 10.84 35.98 -9.07
C SER A 25 9.76 35.10 -8.45
N LEU A 26 8.89 34.52 -9.28
CA LEU A 26 8.02 33.42 -8.90
C LEU A 26 8.96 32.27 -8.54
N TRP A 27 9.31 32.20 -7.26
CA TRP A 27 9.72 30.96 -6.63
C TRP A 27 8.54 30.01 -6.78
N LEU A 28 8.53 29.26 -7.89
CA LEU A 28 7.79 28.01 -8.00
C LEU A 28 8.43 27.08 -6.96
N GLY A 29 8.03 27.26 -5.70
CA GLY A 29 8.23 26.27 -4.67
C GLY A 29 7.47 25.04 -5.13
N THR A 30 8.19 24.11 -5.74
CA THR A 30 7.73 22.75 -5.96
C THR A 30 7.45 22.19 -4.57
N VAL A 31 6.20 22.28 -4.15
CA VAL A 31 5.70 21.46 -3.05
C VAL A 31 5.79 20.04 -3.59
N TYR A 32 6.89 19.35 -3.26
CA TYR A 32 6.92 17.91 -3.30
C TYR A 32 5.89 17.45 -2.27
N ALA A 33 4.66 17.22 -2.74
CA ALA A 33 3.73 16.38 -2.02
C ALA A 33 4.43 15.03 -1.90
N GLN A 34 4.96 14.74 -0.70
CA GLN A 34 5.28 13.38 -0.31
C GLN A 34 3.95 12.63 -0.39
N THR A 35 3.69 11.97 -1.53
CA THR A 35 2.61 11.00 -1.60
C THR A 35 3.04 9.86 -0.70
N GLU A 36 2.62 9.92 0.57
CA GLU A 36 2.57 8.75 1.45
C GLU A 36 1.85 7.66 0.65
N THR A 37 2.55 6.60 0.26
CA THR A 37 1.98 5.45 -0.44
C THR A 37 1.21 4.62 0.58
N SER A 38 0.13 5.21 1.07
CA SER A 38 -0.87 4.51 1.86
C SER A 38 -1.53 3.49 0.95
N VAL A 39 -1.41 2.22 1.32
CA VAL A 39 -2.04 1.10 0.64
C VAL A 39 -3.18 0.54 1.48
N SER A 40 -4.18 -0.01 0.81
CA SER A 40 -5.26 -0.77 1.44
C SER A 40 -5.25 -2.16 0.82
N ILE A 41 -5.05 -3.19 1.63
CA ILE A 41 -5.00 -4.58 1.17
C ILE A 41 -6.01 -5.42 1.96
N GLU A 42 -6.60 -6.41 1.29
CA GLU A 42 -7.54 -7.37 1.86
C GLU A 42 -7.10 -8.77 1.45
N GLY A 43 -7.03 -9.69 2.40
CA GLY A 43 -6.55 -11.03 2.16
C GLY A 43 -6.47 -11.88 3.42
N LEU A 44 -5.71 -12.97 3.35
CA LEU A 44 -5.58 -13.94 4.44
C LEU A 44 -4.33 -13.65 5.26
N LEU A 45 -4.46 -13.57 6.59
CA LEU A 45 -3.28 -13.49 7.45
C LEU A 45 -2.57 -14.85 7.51
N VAL A 46 -1.31 -14.88 7.11
CA VAL A 46 -0.48 -16.09 7.01
C VAL A 46 0.87 -15.88 7.68
N VAL A 47 1.62 -16.97 7.85
CA VAL A 47 2.99 -16.96 8.36
C VAL A 47 3.92 -17.38 7.22
N ILE A 48 4.98 -16.60 7.00
CA ILE A 48 6.00 -16.90 5.99
C ILE A 48 6.94 -17.99 6.53
N GLU A 49 7.37 -18.90 5.64
CA GLU A 49 8.44 -19.87 5.91
C GLU A 49 8.20 -20.87 7.07
N CYS A 50 6.95 -21.04 7.51
CA CYS A 50 6.63 -22.13 8.42
C CYS A 50 6.70 -23.47 7.68
N ARG A 51 7.81 -24.22 7.79
CA ARG A 51 8.02 -25.50 7.07
C ARG A 51 6.89 -26.51 7.28
N ALA A 52 6.16 -26.42 8.40
CA ALA A 52 5.02 -27.27 8.73
C ALA A 52 3.68 -26.75 8.16
N ALA A 53 3.58 -25.46 7.86
CA ALA A 53 2.39 -24.80 7.32
C ALA A 53 2.83 -23.88 6.16
N ASN A 54 3.03 -24.46 4.97
CA ASN A 54 3.30 -23.64 3.80
C ASN A 54 2.10 -22.71 3.56
N TYR A 55 2.32 -21.42 3.30
CA TYR A 55 1.23 -20.47 2.99
C TYR A 55 0.34 -20.93 1.83
N GLN A 56 0.85 -21.80 0.95
CA GLN A 56 0.09 -22.46 -0.13
C GLN A 56 -0.99 -23.45 0.38
N GLN A 57 -0.81 -23.97 1.59
CA GLN A 57 -1.74 -24.91 2.27
C GLN A 57 -2.79 -24.16 3.10
N ILE A 58 -2.51 -22.91 3.47
CA ILE A 58 -3.47 -22.07 4.19
C ILE A 58 -4.39 -21.42 3.15
N ARG A 59 -5.50 -22.10 2.80
CA ARG A 59 -6.55 -21.56 1.92
C ARG A 59 -7.70 -20.99 2.74
N LEU A 60 -8.35 -19.96 2.20
CA LEU A 60 -9.60 -19.41 2.75
C LEU A 60 -10.66 -20.52 2.90
N GLY A 61 -10.99 -20.86 4.15
CA GLY A 61 -12.09 -21.77 4.50
C GLY A 61 -11.73 -23.25 4.75
N ASP A 62 -10.47 -23.65 4.55
CA ASP A 62 -10.02 -25.07 4.65
C ASP A 62 -8.89 -25.29 5.67
N THR A 63 -8.74 -24.38 6.64
CA THR A 63 -7.64 -24.48 7.61
C THR A 63 -7.98 -25.42 8.74
N SER A 64 -7.26 -26.55 8.81
CA SER A 64 -7.33 -27.44 9.96
C SER A 64 -6.76 -26.76 11.22
N PRO A 65 -7.27 -27.08 12.42
CA PRO A 65 -6.73 -26.56 13.67
C PRO A 65 -5.22 -26.83 13.85
N GLU A 66 -4.75 -27.99 13.36
CA GLU A 66 -3.34 -28.38 13.42
C GLU A 66 -2.44 -27.44 12.61
N LEU A 67 -2.87 -27.04 11.41
CA LEU A 67 -2.12 -26.11 10.57
C LEU A 67 -2.07 -24.71 11.19
N VAL A 68 -3.19 -24.24 11.76
CA VAL A 68 -3.25 -22.95 12.45
C VAL A 68 -2.33 -22.96 13.68
N GLN A 69 -2.33 -24.05 14.44
CA GLN A 69 -1.47 -24.21 15.62
C GLN A 69 0.02 -24.22 15.24
N ALA A 70 0.38 -24.94 14.17
CA ALA A 70 1.75 -24.97 13.67
C ALA A 70 2.21 -23.58 13.20
N ALA A 71 1.38 -22.88 12.41
CA ALA A 71 1.65 -21.52 11.96
C ALA A 71 1.80 -20.55 13.15
N THR A 72 0.88 -20.62 14.12
CA THR A 72 0.94 -19.81 15.35
C THR A 72 2.23 -20.04 16.12
N THR A 73 2.69 -21.29 16.20
CA THR A 73 3.96 -21.64 16.85
C THR A 73 5.13 -21.03 16.10
N CYS A 74 5.14 -21.13 14.77
CA CYS A 74 6.16 -20.49 13.92
C CYS A 74 6.21 -18.96 14.15
N ALA A 75 5.05 -18.30 14.17
CA ALA A 75 4.97 -16.85 14.41
C ALA A 75 5.56 -16.46 15.77
N ARG A 76 5.25 -17.23 16.83
CA ARG A 76 5.83 -17.04 18.17
C ARG A 76 7.34 -17.25 18.23
N THR A 77 7.92 -18.00 17.30
CA THR A 77 9.37 -18.17 17.16
C THR A 77 10.05 -17.10 16.30
N GLY A 78 9.29 -16.09 15.85
CA GLY A 78 9.81 -14.96 15.08
C GLY A 78 9.61 -15.07 13.56
N ALA A 79 8.82 -16.04 13.08
CA ALA A 79 8.49 -16.10 11.66
C ALA A 79 7.62 -14.89 11.26
N PRO A 80 7.88 -14.25 10.11
CA PRO A 80 7.14 -13.06 9.70
C PRO A 80 5.67 -13.37 9.41
N LEU A 81 4.79 -12.43 9.76
CA LEU A 81 3.40 -12.46 9.30
C LEU A 81 3.28 -11.78 7.94
N ALA A 82 2.33 -12.22 7.13
CA ALA A 82 2.03 -11.63 5.85
C ALA A 82 0.54 -11.70 5.50
N VAL A 83 0.12 -10.89 4.55
CA VAL A 83 -1.20 -10.95 3.93
C VAL A 83 -1.08 -11.63 2.58
N LEU A 84 -1.78 -12.75 2.42
CA LEU A 84 -1.91 -13.45 1.15
C LEU A 84 -3.15 -12.93 0.42
N VAL A 85 -2.92 -12.12 -0.61
CA VAL A 85 -3.94 -11.54 -1.48
C VAL A 85 -4.16 -12.45 -2.68
N ASN A 86 -5.42 -12.63 -3.11
CA ASN A 86 -5.80 -13.44 -4.27
C ASN A 86 -5.21 -14.87 -4.31
N PRO A 87 -5.37 -15.68 -3.24
CA PRO A 87 -4.69 -16.99 -3.10
C PRO A 87 -4.99 -18.02 -4.20
N LYS A 88 -6.07 -17.84 -4.98
CA LYS A 88 -6.53 -18.83 -5.97
C LYS A 88 -6.01 -18.59 -7.38
N SER A 89 -5.68 -17.35 -7.74
CA SER A 89 -5.42 -16.97 -9.13
C SER A 89 -4.03 -16.38 -9.34
N ASN A 90 -3.66 -15.40 -8.51
CA ASN A 90 -2.34 -14.77 -8.53
C ASN A 90 -1.95 -14.39 -7.10
N PRO A 91 -1.39 -15.34 -6.33
CA PRO A 91 -1.08 -15.10 -4.92
C PRO A 91 -0.01 -14.03 -4.80
N VAL A 92 -0.35 -12.93 -4.13
CA VAL A 92 0.60 -11.87 -3.77
C VAL A 92 0.74 -11.85 -2.25
N LEU A 93 1.99 -11.83 -1.77
CA LEU A 93 2.30 -11.76 -0.35
C LEU A 93 2.78 -10.35 0.00
N TYR A 94 2.15 -9.76 1.01
CA TYR A 94 2.59 -8.53 1.66
C TYR A 94 3.06 -8.85 3.07
N THR A 95 4.36 -8.76 3.32
CA THR A 95 4.95 -9.01 4.64
C THR A 95 4.67 -7.84 5.56
N LEU A 96 4.21 -8.14 6.77
CA LEU A 96 3.96 -7.15 7.80
C LEU A 96 5.25 -6.88 8.57
N VAL A 97 5.58 -5.60 8.71
CA VAL A 97 6.70 -5.15 9.52
C VAL A 97 6.23 -4.99 10.97
N ALA A 98 6.97 -5.57 11.90
CA ALA A 98 6.69 -5.52 13.35
C ALA A 98 5.22 -5.87 13.72
N PRO A 99 4.68 -7.02 13.28
CA PRO A 99 3.36 -7.43 13.69
C PRO A 99 3.32 -7.68 15.21
N SER A 100 2.29 -7.18 15.89
CA SER A 100 2.06 -7.50 17.31
C SER A 100 1.73 -8.98 17.50
N GLU A 101 2.10 -9.54 18.66
CA GLU A 101 1.69 -10.88 19.07
C GLU A 101 0.15 -11.04 19.13
N ASP A 102 -0.57 -9.92 19.29
CA ASP A 102 -2.03 -9.86 19.24
C ASP A 102 -2.60 -10.43 17.93
N LEU A 103 -1.81 -10.44 16.86
CA LEU A 103 -2.22 -10.94 15.55
C LEU A 103 -2.18 -12.47 15.44
N PHE A 104 -1.51 -13.17 16.36
CA PHE A 104 -1.34 -14.62 16.29
C PHE A 104 -2.67 -15.37 16.38
N ALA A 105 -3.65 -14.84 17.14
CA ALA A 105 -4.98 -15.43 17.24
C ALA A 105 -5.79 -15.34 15.93
N TYR A 106 -5.38 -14.47 15.00
CA TYR A 106 -6.07 -14.21 13.74
C TYR A 106 -5.36 -14.82 12.54
N ILE A 107 -4.32 -15.64 12.76
CA ILE A 107 -3.73 -16.43 11.67
C ILE A 107 -4.84 -17.25 11.00
N ALA A 108 -4.79 -17.35 9.67
CA ALA A 108 -5.83 -17.94 8.83
C ALA A 108 -7.18 -17.21 8.83
N HIS A 109 -7.28 -16.03 9.44
CA HIS A 109 -8.47 -15.19 9.30
C HIS A 109 -8.32 -14.23 8.12
N HIS A 110 -9.48 -13.91 7.53
CA HIS A 110 -9.55 -12.87 6.52
C HIS A 110 -9.39 -11.51 7.20
N ILE A 111 -8.45 -10.72 6.72
CA ILE A 111 -8.14 -9.40 7.24
C ILE A 111 -8.18 -8.37 6.12
N ARG A 112 -8.45 -7.13 6.50
CA ARG A 112 -8.12 -5.96 5.70
C ARG A 112 -7.25 -5.04 6.53
N LEU A 113 -6.29 -4.40 5.89
CA LEU A 113 -5.43 -3.45 6.56
C LEU A 113 -5.16 -2.26 5.66
N THR A 114 -4.90 -1.13 6.31
CA THR A 114 -4.28 0.02 5.68
C THR A 114 -2.93 0.26 6.31
N GLY A 115 -2.00 0.80 5.55
CA GLY A 115 -0.65 1.05 6.04
C GLY A 115 0.22 1.71 4.99
N GLU A 116 1.48 1.94 5.34
CA GLU A 116 2.48 2.47 4.44
C GLU A 116 3.29 1.31 3.84
N GLU A 117 3.42 1.28 2.51
CA GLU A 117 4.38 0.40 1.85
C GLU A 117 5.77 1.05 1.84
N ILE A 118 6.68 0.51 2.67
CA ILE A 118 8.03 1.06 2.82
C ILE A 118 9.04 0.46 1.83
N SER A 119 8.70 -0.67 1.22
CA SER A 119 9.45 -1.34 0.16
C SER A 119 8.54 -2.36 -0.52
N ALA A 120 8.90 -2.85 -1.71
CA ALA A 120 8.06 -3.74 -2.52
C ALA A 120 7.55 -4.96 -1.72
N GLY A 121 6.28 -4.91 -1.30
CA GLY A 121 5.62 -5.95 -0.51
C GLY A 121 5.86 -5.91 1.01
N LEU A 122 6.50 -4.87 1.55
CA LEU A 122 6.69 -4.66 2.99
C LEU A 122 5.80 -3.54 3.50
N ILE A 123 4.86 -3.88 4.38
CA ILE A 123 3.85 -2.94 4.89
C ILE A 123 4.05 -2.68 6.38
N VAL A 124 4.04 -1.41 6.77
CA VAL A 124 3.86 -0.96 8.15
C VAL A 124 2.36 -0.68 8.35
N PRO A 125 1.63 -1.54 9.06
CA PRO A 125 0.18 -1.41 9.18
C PRO A 125 -0.19 -0.26 10.12
N SER A 126 -1.11 0.61 9.69
CA SER A 126 -1.69 1.70 10.50
C SER A 126 -3.09 1.39 11.02
N ASN A 127 -3.83 0.52 10.32
CA ASN A 127 -5.10 -0.04 10.78
C ASN A 127 -5.22 -1.48 10.31
N LEU A 128 -5.77 -2.35 11.13
CA LEU A 128 -6.03 -3.76 10.79
C LEU A 128 -7.39 -4.17 11.34
N GLU A 129 -8.16 -4.81 10.48
CA GLU A 129 -9.47 -5.34 10.80
C GLU A 129 -9.56 -6.81 10.40
N VAL A 130 -10.19 -7.60 11.26
CA VAL A 130 -10.42 -9.02 11.03
C VAL A 130 -11.89 -9.22 10.71
N LYS A 131 -12.18 -10.05 9.71
CA LYS A 131 -13.54 -10.44 9.36
C LYS A 131 -14.09 -11.43 10.39
N THR A 132 -15.16 -11.04 11.06
CA THR A 132 -15.95 -11.86 11.98
C THR A 132 -17.30 -12.21 11.34
N HIS A 133 -18.19 -12.86 12.09
CA HIS A 133 -19.56 -13.12 11.65
C HIS A 133 -20.41 -11.85 11.59
N ASP A 134 -20.14 -10.88 12.48
CA ASP A 134 -20.90 -9.63 12.61
C ASP A 134 -20.35 -8.51 11.71
N GLY A 135 -19.23 -8.73 11.03
CA GLY A 135 -18.62 -7.76 10.12
C GLY A 135 -17.11 -7.66 10.28
N TRP A 136 -16.59 -6.44 10.19
CA TRP A 136 -15.17 -6.17 10.37
C TRP A 136 -14.93 -5.66 11.79
N MET A 137 -14.01 -6.31 12.51
CA MET A 137 -13.62 -5.93 13.86
C MET A 137 -12.20 -5.37 13.82
N GLN A 138 -12.02 -4.16 14.32
CA GLN A 138 -10.69 -3.56 14.44
C GLN A 138 -9.85 -4.27 15.49
N VAL A 139 -8.60 -4.56 15.15
CA VAL A 139 -7.60 -5.10 16.07
C VAL A 139 -6.64 -3.99 16.41
N VAL A 140 -6.67 -3.55 17.66
CA VAL A 140 -5.67 -2.61 18.18
C VAL A 140 -4.41 -3.41 18.43
N THR A 141 -3.31 -3.05 17.76
CA THR A 141 -2.01 -3.68 17.95
C THR A 141 -1.05 -2.72 18.65
N THR A 142 -0.19 -3.24 19.50
CA THR A 142 0.77 -2.41 20.26
C THR A 142 1.75 -1.67 19.35
N SER A 143 2.03 -2.19 18.14
CA SER A 143 2.90 -1.55 17.15
C SER A 143 2.22 -0.44 16.33
N MET A 144 0.92 -0.20 16.52
CA MET A 144 0.16 0.90 15.89
C MET A 144 0.03 2.15 16.77
N MET A 145 0.57 2.12 18.00
CA MET A 145 0.62 3.27 18.92
C MET A 145 2.00 3.92 18.87
#